data_AF-A0A9E0M2Q7-F1
#
_entry.id   AF-A0A9E0M2Q7-F1
#
_cell.length_a   1.000
_cell.length_b   1.000
_cell.length_c   1.000
_cell.angle_alpha   90.00
_cell.angle_beta   90.00
_cell.angle_gamma   90.00
#
_symmetry.space_group_name_H-M   'P 1'
#
loop_
_entity.id
_entity.type
_entity.pdbx_description
1 polymer ?
#
loop_
_entity_poly.entity_id
_entity_poly.type
_entity_poly.pdbx_seq_one_letter_code
_entity_poly.pdbx_strand_id
1 'polypeptide(L)'
;MDIKDLNKSQLLLLALLVSFITSVVTGITVVSLMDQAPKSISTPITKIVKQTVERIVPAESTEALTNEEKKLLEDLKSVQNLSVSVYLKGETENKLLGSGLLLGEDKIILNTVIPEPKENEVYIVNGIMGEHEVVKVSPGDGFTIVQIGKEVKKINEVKEETNNATAQ
;
A
#
# COMPACT_ATOMS: atom_id res chain seq x y z
N MET A 1 -1.78 -13.88 76.40
CA MET A 1 -1.88 -12.43 76.11
C MET A 1 -3.22 -12.22 75.46
N ASP A 2 -4.16 -11.65 76.19
CA ASP A 2 -5.48 -11.36 75.65
C ASP A 2 -5.43 -10.04 74.89
N ILE A 3 -6.28 -9.89 73.86
CA ILE A 3 -6.38 -8.64 73.08
C ILE A 3 -6.77 -7.43 73.95
N LYS A 4 -7.34 -7.70 75.12
CA LYS A 4 -7.73 -6.71 76.13
C LYS A 4 -6.54 -6.11 76.89
N ASP A 5 -5.37 -6.76 76.82
CA ASP A 5 -4.15 -6.33 77.53
C ASP A 5 -3.25 -5.43 76.66
N LEU A 6 -3.69 -5.07 75.45
CA LEU A 6 -2.92 -4.24 74.51
C LEU A 6 -3.19 -2.74 74.73
N ASN A 7 -2.14 -1.92 74.66
CA ASN A 7 -2.26 -0.47 74.71
C ASN A 7 -2.98 0.06 73.45
N LYS A 8 -3.65 1.21 73.54
CA LYS A 8 -4.40 1.86 72.44
C LYS A 8 -3.58 1.95 71.15
N SER A 9 -2.30 2.31 71.24
CA SER A 9 -1.41 2.38 70.07
C SER A 9 -1.08 1.02 69.48
N GLN A 10 -0.97 -0.03 70.30
CA GLN A 10 -0.72 -1.40 69.83
C GLN A 10 -1.97 -1.99 69.16
N LEU A 11 -3.15 -1.71 69.70
CA LEU A 11 -4.42 -2.04 69.05
C LEU A 11 -4.56 -1.33 67.70
N LEU A 12 -4.20 -0.05 67.62
CA LEU A 12 -4.19 0.70 66.37
C LEU A 12 -3.23 0.07 65.35
N LEU A 13 -1.99 -0.22 65.77
CA LEU A 13 -0.98 -0.82 64.90
C LEU A 13 -1.39 -2.21 64.42
N LEU A 14 -1.98 -3.02 65.32
CA LEU A 14 -2.52 -4.33 64.99
C LEU A 14 -3.69 -4.21 64.00
N ALA A 15 -4.62 -3.29 64.21
CA ALA A 15 -5.72 -3.05 63.29
C ALA A 15 -5.22 -2.60 61.91
N LEU A 16 -4.23 -1.72 61.85
CA LEU A 16 -3.60 -1.29 60.60
C LEU A 16 -2.91 -2.45 59.89
N LEU A 17 -2.14 -3.27 60.63
CA LEU A 17 -1.48 -4.45 60.08
C LEU A 17 -2.48 -5.46 59.52
N VAL A 18 -3.55 -5.76 60.26
CA VAL A 18 -4.60 -6.69 59.83
C VAL A 18 -5.33 -6.13 58.61
N SER A 19 -5.62 -4.83 58.57
CA SER A 19 -6.24 -4.18 57.40
C SER A 19 -5.35 -4.26 56.15
N PHE A 20 -4.04 -4.10 56.32
CA PHE A 20 -3.05 -4.17 55.25
C PHE A 20 -2.95 -5.60 54.68
N ILE A 21 -2.82 -6.61 55.54
CA ILE A 21 -2.78 -8.01 55.13
C ILE A 21 -4.09 -8.44 54.46
N THR A 22 -5.23 -8.00 55.02
CA THR A 22 -6.56 -8.30 54.46
C THR A 22 -6.72 -7.71 53.05
N SER A 23 -6.20 -6.51 52.80
CA SER A 23 -6.22 -5.88 51.47
C SER A 23 -5.44 -6.71 50.43
N VAL A 24 -4.24 -7.18 50.79
CA VAL A 24 -3.41 -8.01 49.91
C VAL A 24 -4.07 -9.37 49.64
N VAL A 25 -4.59 -10.02 50.67
CA VAL A 25 -5.30 -11.31 50.54
C VAL A 25 -6.56 -11.16 49.69
N THR A 26 -7.35 -10.11 49.90
CA THR A 26 -8.55 -9.83 49.09
C THR A 26 -8.17 -9.58 47.63
N GLY A 27 -7.09 -8.83 47.36
CA GLY A 27 -6.60 -8.61 46.00
C GLY A 27 -6.21 -9.91 45.30
N ILE A 28 -5.41 -10.76 45.95
CA ILE A 28 -4.95 -12.03 45.37
C ILE A 28 -6.12 -13.00 45.17
N THR A 29 -7.02 -13.11 46.14
CA THR A 29 -8.17 -14.03 46.06
C THR A 29 -9.16 -13.61 44.98
N VAL A 30 -9.45 -12.31 44.82
CA VAL A 30 -10.29 -11.81 43.71
C VAL A 30 -9.66 -12.11 42.35
N VAL A 31 -8.36 -11.89 42.20
CA VAL A 31 -7.63 -12.20 40.95
C VAL A 31 -7.61 -13.71 40.69
N SER A 32 -7.38 -14.52 41.72
CA SER A 32 -7.31 -15.98 41.58
C SER A 32 -8.67 -16.61 41.26
N LEU A 33 -9.76 -16.07 41.81
CA LEU A 33 -11.12 -16.49 41.48
C LEU A 33 -11.52 -16.06 40.06
N MET A 34 -11.01 -14.92 39.57
CA MET A 34 -11.18 -14.50 38.18
C MET A 34 -10.50 -15.49 37.21
N ASP A 35 -9.32 -16.02 37.57
CA ASP A 35 -8.56 -16.96 36.75
C ASP A 35 -9.18 -18.39 36.73
N GLN A 36 -9.93 -18.76 37.78
CA GLN A 36 -10.59 -20.06 37.92
C GLN A 36 -12.04 -20.08 37.38
N ALA A 37 -12.58 -18.95 36.94
CA ALA A 37 -13.91 -18.91 36.34
C ALA A 37 -13.91 -19.62 34.96
N PRO A 38 -14.82 -20.57 34.70
CA PRO A 38 -14.99 -21.14 33.36
C PRO A 38 -15.20 -20.01 32.34
N LYS A 39 -14.59 -20.14 31.15
CA LYS A 39 -14.61 -19.16 30.03
C LYS A 39 -16.02 -18.93 29.41
N SER A 40 -17.08 -18.94 30.21
CA SER A 40 -18.46 -18.68 29.78
C SER A 40 -18.99 -17.31 30.20
N ILE A 41 -18.29 -16.56 31.08
CA ILE A 41 -18.70 -15.19 31.47
C ILE A 41 -17.54 -14.16 31.40
N SER A 42 -16.41 -14.51 30.77
CA SER A 42 -15.37 -13.52 30.35
C SER A 42 -15.65 -12.93 28.96
N THR A 43 -16.76 -13.32 28.33
CA THR A 43 -17.27 -12.72 27.10
C THR A 43 -18.43 -11.81 27.51
N PRO A 44 -18.24 -10.49 27.76
CA PRO A 44 -17.70 -9.56 26.76
C PRO A 44 -16.95 -8.31 27.32
N ILE A 45 -16.26 -8.33 28.47
CA ILE A 45 -15.46 -7.14 28.86
C ILE A 45 -14.18 -7.05 28.03
N THR A 46 -13.54 -8.17 27.74
CA THR A 46 -12.38 -8.22 26.83
C THR A 46 -12.78 -7.92 25.39
N LYS A 47 -14.08 -7.88 25.04
CA LYS A 47 -14.52 -7.38 23.73
C LYS A 47 -14.42 -5.86 23.65
N ILE A 48 -14.69 -5.10 24.72
CA ILE A 48 -14.66 -3.63 24.67
C ILE A 48 -13.21 -3.12 24.58
N VAL A 49 -12.27 -3.69 25.34
CA VAL A 49 -10.85 -3.29 25.23
C VAL A 49 -10.22 -3.82 23.95
N LYS A 50 -10.58 -5.02 23.47
CA LYS A 50 -10.12 -5.52 22.17
C LYS A 50 -10.77 -4.81 20.99
N GLN A 51 -11.96 -4.23 21.12
CA GLN A 51 -12.58 -3.42 20.05
C GLN A 51 -11.98 -2.01 19.96
N THR A 52 -11.31 -1.50 21.00
CA THR A 52 -10.62 -0.19 20.91
C THR A 52 -9.19 -0.30 20.37
N VAL A 53 -8.56 -1.47 20.44
CA VAL A 53 -7.27 -1.75 19.77
C VAL A 53 -7.41 -2.92 18.79
N GLU A 54 -8.63 -3.10 18.26
CA GLU A 54 -8.82 -3.83 17.02
C GLU A 54 -8.13 -2.96 15.99
N ARG A 55 -6.86 -3.31 15.71
CA ARG A 55 -6.09 -2.98 14.52
C ARG A 55 -6.68 -1.75 13.82
N ILE A 56 -5.98 -0.62 13.90
CA ILE A 56 -6.05 0.41 12.84
C ILE A 56 -5.49 -0.23 11.56
N VAL A 57 -6.16 -1.27 11.05
CA VAL A 57 -6.34 -1.37 9.64
C VAL A 57 -7.22 -0.18 9.34
N PRO A 58 -6.84 0.68 8.39
CA PRO A 58 -7.87 1.34 7.62
C PRO A 58 -8.88 0.23 7.30
N ALA A 59 -10.12 0.35 7.79
CA ALA A 59 -11.18 -0.34 7.09
C ALA A 59 -10.89 0.02 5.64
N GLU A 60 -10.57 -0.96 4.81
CA GLU A 60 -10.76 -0.75 3.40
C GLU A 60 -12.25 -0.48 3.35
N SER A 61 -12.56 0.82 3.35
CA SER A 61 -13.77 1.37 2.82
C SER A 61 -13.84 0.74 1.45
N THR A 62 -14.42 -0.45 1.40
CA THR A 62 -15.14 -0.89 0.24
C THR A 62 -16.38 -0.02 0.27
N GLU A 63 -16.15 1.28 0.00
CA GLU A 63 -17.11 2.14 -0.64
C GLU A 63 -17.62 1.28 -1.79
N ALA A 64 -18.77 0.66 -1.53
CA ALA A 64 -19.46 -0.11 -2.52
C ALA A 64 -19.86 0.94 -3.55
N LEU A 65 -19.01 1.07 -4.57
CA LEU A 65 -19.18 2.01 -5.67
C LEU A 65 -20.65 1.97 -6.06
N THR A 66 -21.29 3.12 -6.00
CA THR A 66 -22.64 3.28 -6.51
C THR A 66 -22.67 2.83 -7.96
N ASN A 67 -23.85 2.42 -8.44
CA ASN A 67 -23.97 1.91 -9.82
C ASN A 67 -23.47 2.94 -10.86
N GLU A 68 -23.55 4.24 -10.54
CA GLU A 68 -23.01 5.34 -11.33
C GLU A 68 -21.47 5.33 -11.34
N GLU A 69 -20.83 5.20 -10.18
CA GLU A 69 -19.37 5.13 -10.07
C GLU A 69 -18.79 3.88 -10.75
N LYS A 70 -19.49 2.74 -10.67
CA LYS A 70 -19.10 1.51 -11.39
C LYS A 70 -19.12 1.72 -12.90
N LYS A 71 -20.17 2.36 -13.41
CA LYS A 71 -20.29 2.68 -14.84
C LYS A 71 -19.18 3.64 -15.29
N LEU A 72 -18.89 4.69 -14.50
CA LEU A 72 -17.78 5.59 -14.79
C LEU A 72 -16.43 4.87 -14.78
N LEU A 73 -16.22 3.89 -13.91
CA LEU A 73 -14.99 3.09 -13.91
C LEU A 73 -14.87 2.20 -15.14
N GLU A 74 -15.97 1.63 -15.64
CA GLU A 74 -15.98 0.87 -16.91
C GLU A 74 -15.64 1.78 -18.10
N ASP A 75 -16.22 2.98 -18.13
CA ASP A 75 -15.93 3.98 -19.16
C ASP A 75 -14.46 4.44 -19.08
N LEU A 76 -13.93 4.69 -17.87
CA LEU A 76 -12.53 5.09 -17.64
C LEU A 76 -11.52 3.99 -17.96
N LYS A 77 -11.85 2.71 -17.75
CA LYS A 77 -10.98 1.59 -18.16
C LYS A 77 -10.78 1.57 -19.67
N SER A 78 -11.82 1.91 -20.43
CA SER A 78 -11.76 1.99 -21.89
C SER A 78 -10.89 3.16 -22.36
N VAL A 79 -10.91 4.28 -21.65
CA VAL A 79 -10.05 5.45 -21.94
C VAL A 79 -8.60 5.24 -21.50
N GLN A 80 -8.35 4.54 -20.39
CA GLN A 80 -6.99 4.20 -19.93
C GLN A 80 -6.21 3.39 -20.97
N ASN A 81 -6.90 2.50 -21.69
CA ASN A 81 -6.31 1.75 -22.80
C ASN A 81 -5.83 2.63 -23.97
N LEU A 82 -6.33 3.87 -24.07
CA LEU A 82 -5.88 4.84 -25.08
C LEU A 82 -4.77 5.76 -24.58
N SER A 83 -4.46 5.74 -23.28
CA SER A 83 -3.44 6.57 -22.68
C SER A 83 -2.05 6.03 -22.99
N VAL A 84 -1.16 6.91 -23.46
CA VAL A 84 0.21 6.58 -23.85
C VAL A 84 1.18 7.62 -23.30
N SER A 85 2.39 7.17 -22.97
CA SER A 85 3.46 8.04 -22.48
C SER A 85 4.64 8.02 -23.43
N VAL A 86 5.21 9.20 -23.69
CA VAL A 86 6.36 9.38 -24.58
C VAL A 86 7.59 9.68 -23.74
N TYR A 87 8.65 8.94 -24.01
CA TYR A 87 9.92 8.99 -23.34
C TYR A 87 11.04 9.31 -24.33
N LEU A 88 12.07 9.99 -23.86
CA LEU A 88 13.37 10.05 -24.50
C LEU A 88 14.19 8.84 -24.02
N LYS A 89 14.68 8.03 -24.96
CA LYS A 89 15.56 6.90 -24.68
C LYS A 89 16.89 7.40 -24.13
N GLY A 90 17.22 7.01 -22.90
CA GLY A 90 18.53 7.25 -22.29
C GLY A 90 19.33 5.96 -22.15
N GLU A 91 20.65 6.07 -21.93
CA GLU A 91 21.53 4.90 -21.74
C GLU A 91 21.24 4.15 -20.42
N THR A 92 20.82 4.86 -19.37
CA THR A 92 20.56 4.32 -18.03
C THR A 92 19.10 4.46 -17.61
N GLU A 93 18.46 5.58 -17.92
CA GLU A 93 17.04 5.83 -17.59
C GLU A 93 16.33 6.60 -18.69
N ASN A 94 15.08 6.23 -18.96
CA ASN A 94 14.22 6.89 -19.94
C ASN A 94 13.59 8.15 -19.33
N LYS A 95 13.77 9.30 -19.97
CA LYS A 95 13.20 10.57 -19.49
C LYS A 95 11.79 10.77 -20.04
N LEU A 96 10.79 10.89 -19.18
CA LEU A 96 9.42 11.19 -19.60
C LEU A 96 9.35 12.58 -20.27
N LEU A 97 8.88 12.63 -21.51
CA LEU A 97 8.67 13.86 -22.28
C LEU A 97 7.22 14.35 -22.19
N GLY A 98 6.26 13.43 -22.11
CA GLY A 98 4.85 13.77 -22.07
C GLY A 98 3.94 12.57 -21.98
N SER A 99 2.66 12.82 -21.70
CA SER A 99 1.60 11.82 -21.78
C SER A 99 0.47 12.33 -22.67
N GLY A 100 -0.25 11.41 -23.28
CA GLY A 100 -1.21 11.72 -24.31
C GLY A 100 -2.19 10.59 -24.58
N LEU A 101 -2.95 10.77 -25.65
CA LEU A 101 -3.95 9.82 -26.11
C LEU A 101 -3.61 9.34 -27.51
N LEU A 102 -3.80 8.04 -27.76
CA LEU A 102 -3.72 7.44 -29.08
C LEU A 102 -4.96 7.86 -29.90
N LEU A 103 -4.71 8.36 -31.11
CA LEU A 103 -5.71 8.72 -32.10
C LEU A 103 -5.52 7.85 -33.35
N GLY A 104 -6.46 6.93 -33.57
CA GLY A 104 -6.38 5.97 -34.68
C GLY A 104 -5.38 4.86 -34.38
N GLU A 105 -4.65 4.42 -35.39
CA GLU A 105 -3.71 3.30 -35.28
C GLU A 105 -2.25 3.74 -35.07
N ASP A 106 -1.90 4.96 -35.49
CA ASP A 106 -0.51 5.38 -35.64
C ASP A 106 -0.19 6.80 -35.12
N LYS A 107 -1.17 7.53 -34.57
CA LYS A 107 -0.96 8.92 -34.11
C LYS A 107 -1.27 9.07 -32.63
N ILE A 108 -0.56 9.97 -31.97
CA ILE A 108 -0.68 10.25 -30.55
C ILE A 108 -0.73 11.76 -30.39
N ILE A 109 -1.66 12.26 -29.57
CA ILE A 109 -1.70 13.66 -29.17
C ILE A 109 -1.16 13.77 -27.75
N LEU A 110 -0.11 14.56 -27.59
CA LEU A 110 0.45 14.95 -26.30
C LEU A 110 -0.14 16.30 -25.87
N ASN A 111 -0.40 16.41 -24.57
CA ASN A 111 -0.83 17.66 -23.92
C ASN A 111 0.32 18.66 -23.67
N THR A 112 1.50 18.36 -24.20
CA THR A 112 2.72 19.12 -24.01
C THR A 112 3.41 19.29 -25.34
N VAL A 113 4.05 20.44 -25.51
CA VAL A 113 4.84 20.74 -26.70
C VAL A 113 6.22 20.15 -26.49
N ILE A 114 6.51 19.04 -27.18
CA ILE A 114 7.85 18.44 -27.20
C ILE A 114 8.62 18.91 -28.45
N PRO A 115 9.93 19.21 -28.32
CA PRO A 115 10.77 19.54 -29.46
C PRO A 115 10.95 18.31 -30.37
N GLU A 116 11.34 18.53 -31.63
CA GLU A 116 11.75 17.43 -32.49
C GLU A 116 13.04 16.76 -31.95
N PRO A 117 13.16 15.43 -32.05
CA PRO A 117 14.35 14.72 -31.60
C PRO A 117 15.58 15.22 -32.35
N LYS A 118 16.65 15.53 -31.60
CA LYS A 118 17.96 15.84 -32.18
C LYS A 118 18.57 14.57 -32.80
N GLU A 119 19.58 14.72 -33.64
CA GLU A 119 20.22 13.64 -34.44
C GLU A 119 20.68 12.40 -33.64
N ASN A 120 20.77 12.50 -32.29
CA ASN A 120 21.19 11.42 -31.39
C ASN A 120 20.12 11.08 -30.31
N GLU A 121 18.88 11.56 -30.46
CA GLU A 121 17.78 11.34 -29.52
C GLU A 121 16.72 10.44 -30.16
N VAL A 122 16.38 9.33 -29.49
CA VAL A 122 15.29 8.43 -29.93
C VAL A 122 14.12 8.58 -28.97
N TYR A 123 12.94 8.91 -29.51
CA TYR A 123 11.72 8.97 -28.71
C TYR A 123 10.99 7.64 -28.81
N ILE A 124 10.55 7.17 -27.64
CA ILE A 124 9.84 5.92 -27.46
C ILE A 124 8.47 6.23 -26.90
N VAL A 125 7.45 5.64 -27.49
CA VAL A 125 6.10 5.59 -26.94
C VAL A 125 5.95 4.28 -26.19
N ASN A 126 5.44 4.36 -24.96
CA ASN A 126 5.06 3.19 -24.17
C ASN A 126 3.55 3.25 -23.88
N GLY A 127 2.86 2.14 -24.15
CA GLY A 127 1.42 2.01 -23.95
C GLY A 127 0.98 0.55 -24.05
N ILE A 128 -0.34 0.31 -24.09
CA ILE A 128 -0.87 -1.06 -24.19
C ILE A 128 -0.49 -1.79 -25.49
N MET A 129 -0.11 -1.05 -26.53
CA MET A 129 0.34 -1.60 -27.82
C MET A 129 1.81 -2.03 -27.80
N GLY A 130 2.52 -1.80 -26.69
CA GLY A 130 3.94 -2.07 -26.56
C GLY A 130 4.78 -0.81 -26.71
N GLU A 131 6.07 -1.04 -26.94
CA GLU A 131 7.08 0.00 -27.09
C GLU A 131 7.23 0.33 -28.57
N HIS A 132 6.99 1.57 -28.98
CA HIS A 132 7.08 2.01 -30.38
C HIS A 132 8.03 3.19 -30.54
N GLU A 133 8.83 3.18 -31.59
CA GLU A 133 9.65 4.34 -31.95
C GLU A 133 8.80 5.41 -32.62
N VAL A 134 9.10 6.66 -32.29
CA VAL A 134 8.47 7.83 -32.89
C VAL A 134 9.11 8.10 -34.24
N VAL A 135 8.30 8.12 -35.30
CA VAL A 135 8.74 8.39 -36.68
C VAL A 135 8.68 9.88 -36.99
N LYS A 136 7.67 10.57 -36.46
CA LYS A 136 7.46 11.99 -36.75
C LYS A 136 6.89 12.71 -35.54
N VAL A 137 7.41 13.89 -35.26
CA VAL A 137 6.90 14.83 -34.26
C VAL A 137 6.38 16.06 -35.00
N SER A 138 5.20 16.55 -34.62
CA SER A 138 4.58 17.73 -35.22
C SER A 138 4.02 18.60 -34.10
N PRO A 139 4.80 19.61 -33.64
CA PRO A 139 4.35 20.52 -32.59
C PRO A 139 3.26 21.46 -33.12
N GLY A 140 2.19 21.60 -32.35
CA GLY A 140 1.11 22.56 -32.54
C GLY A 140 1.08 23.60 -31.42
N ASP A 141 0.03 24.43 -31.40
CA ASP A 141 -0.17 25.43 -30.36
C ASP A 141 -0.72 24.77 -29.09
N GLY A 142 0.17 24.44 -28.15
CA GLY A 142 -0.17 23.82 -26.86
C GLY A 142 -0.32 22.29 -26.87
N PHE A 143 -0.07 21.62 -28.01
CA PHE A 143 -0.08 20.16 -28.12
C PHE A 143 0.98 19.67 -29.11
N THR A 144 1.36 18.40 -29.04
CA THR A 144 2.23 17.78 -30.05
C THR A 144 1.60 16.51 -30.60
N ILE A 145 1.57 16.38 -31.92
CA ILE A 145 1.19 15.14 -32.58
C ILE A 145 2.45 14.31 -32.83
N VAL A 146 2.42 13.07 -32.36
CA VAL A 146 3.49 12.09 -32.51
C VAL A 146 2.97 10.94 -33.37
N GLN A 147 3.68 10.60 -34.44
CA GLN A 147 3.35 9.45 -35.28
C GLN A 147 4.28 8.29 -34.93
N ILE A 148 3.69 7.14 -34.57
CA ILE A 148 4.42 5.92 -34.21
C ILE A 148 4.74 5.08 -35.44
N GLY A 149 5.92 4.46 -35.40
CA GLY A 149 6.38 3.51 -36.39
C GLY A 149 6.17 2.07 -35.97
N LYS A 150 6.98 1.19 -36.56
CA LYS A 150 6.98 -0.24 -36.23
C LYS A 150 7.31 -0.46 -34.76
N GLU A 151 6.69 -1.49 -34.20
CA GLU A 151 6.91 -1.96 -32.82
C GLU A 151 8.40 -2.25 -32.58
N VAL A 152 8.91 -1.70 -31.47
CA VAL A 152 10.24 -2.03 -30.96
C VAL A 152 10.12 -3.38 -30.26
N LYS A 153 10.46 -4.44 -30.97
CA LYS A 153 10.61 -5.76 -30.35
C LYS A 153 11.66 -5.66 -29.25
N LYS A 154 11.26 -5.89 -28.00
CA LYS A 154 12.19 -6.09 -26.89
C LYS A 154 13.09 -7.27 -27.25
N ILE A 155 14.35 -6.97 -27.52
CA ILE A 155 15.41 -7.97 -27.66
C ILE A 155 15.67 -8.47 -26.24
N ASN A 156 14.97 -9.53 -25.84
CA ASN A 156 15.36 -10.30 -24.66
C ASN A 156 16.64 -11.05 -25.03
N GLU A 157 17.81 -10.45 -24.81
CA GLU A 157 19.06 -11.20 -24.71
C GLU A 157 19.04 -11.99 -23.40
N VAL A 158 18.41 -13.16 -23.42
CA VAL A 158 18.75 -14.22 -22.47
C VAL A 158 20.10 -14.77 -22.93
N LYS A 159 21.18 -14.33 -22.27
CA LYS A 159 22.44 -15.07 -22.26
C LYS A 159 22.19 -16.41 -21.58
N GLU A 160 21.85 -17.43 -22.35
CA GLU A 160 22.13 -18.82 -21.99
C GLU A 160 23.64 -19.03 -22.09
N GLU A 161 24.35 -18.88 -20.98
CA GLU A 161 25.69 -19.46 -20.82
C GLU A 161 25.53 -20.98 -20.64
N THR A 162 25.54 -21.70 -21.76
CA THR A 162 25.78 -23.15 -21.80
C THR A 162 27.28 -23.45 -21.81
N ASN A 163 27.69 -24.28 -20.84
CA ASN A 163 28.74 -25.32 -20.90
C ASN A 163 30.22 -24.81 -20.91
N ASN A 164 31.19 -25.40 -20.20
CA ASN A 164 31.32 -26.75 -19.68
C ASN A 164 32.23 -26.77 -18.43
N ALA A 165 31.96 -27.72 -17.54
CA ALA A 165 32.93 -28.21 -16.58
C ALA A 165 33.79 -29.27 -17.28
N THR A 166 35.09 -29.02 -17.43
CA THR A 166 36.07 -30.03 -17.84
C THR A 166 36.57 -30.72 -16.58
N ALA A 167 36.16 -31.97 -16.40
CA ALA A 167 36.85 -32.93 -15.55
C ALA A 167 37.90 -33.63 -16.42
N GLN A 168 39.18 -33.48 -16.06
CA GLN A 168 40.24 -34.48 -16.21
C GLN A 168 41.47 -34.04 -15.42
#